data_AF-A0A4S2ULU0-F1
#
_entry.id   AF-A0A4S2ULU0-F1
#
_cell.length_a   1.000
_cell.length_b   1.000
_cell.length_c   1.000
_cell.angle_alpha   90.00
_cell.angle_beta   90.00
_cell.angle_gamma   90.00
#
_symmetry.space_group_name_H-M   'P 1'
#
loop_
_entity.id
_entity.type
_entity.pdbx_description
1 polymer ?
#
loop_
_entity_poly.entity_id
_entity_poly.type
_entity_poly.pdbx_seq_one_letter_code
_entity_poly.pdbx_strand_id
1 'polypeptide(L)'
;MSTVRGQYVRAQQDWAIDQERLRHDQALHHIGENALFALMWTARDHEAGLVGLCTVCASDRISQAYGQASRNKCPNCFGTRFEGGFRALIVRPAVFTDADDSQSFTARGTVAPQEVHLETTSDFRVHSGDYAMRATGERLQLRVPQRTTLRTGFGTPYQREVATAYNLTRAAVEDPESVAYMLPPAETDDLVEILSRTGAVPPSFADIEIIRAPLIPLYERD
;
A
#
# COMPACT_ATOMS: atom_id res chain seq x y z
N MET A 1 14.75 45.38 -32.68
CA MET A 1 14.94 44.35 -31.62
C MET A 1 13.72 43.44 -31.63
N SER A 2 13.86 42.23 -32.16
CA SER A 2 12.78 41.24 -32.20
C SER A 2 12.61 40.64 -30.81
N THR A 3 11.51 40.97 -30.15
CA THR A 3 11.03 40.24 -28.97
C THR A 3 10.50 38.90 -29.45
N VAL A 4 11.39 37.90 -29.54
CA VAL A 4 10.97 36.50 -29.61
C VAL A 4 10.25 36.22 -28.30
N ARG A 5 8.92 36.37 -28.31
CA ARG A 5 8.07 35.83 -27.25
C ARG A 5 8.36 34.34 -27.22
N GLY A 6 8.88 33.86 -26.08
CA GLY A 6 9.15 32.43 -25.89
C GLY A 6 7.92 31.64 -26.31
N GLN A 7 8.11 30.65 -27.17
CA GLN A 7 7.02 29.76 -27.55
C GLN A 7 6.57 29.05 -26.28
N TYR A 8 5.40 29.42 -25.76
CA TYR A 8 4.76 28.67 -24.69
C TYR A 8 4.35 27.31 -25.24
N VAL A 9 5.21 26.31 -25.02
CA VAL A 9 4.91 24.92 -25.33
C VAL A 9 3.85 24.48 -24.32
N ARG A 10 2.61 24.30 -24.80
CA ARG A 10 1.47 23.80 -23.99
C ARG A 10 1.57 22.30 -23.66
N ALA A 11 2.67 21.66 -24.04
CA ALA A 11 2.87 20.24 -23.80
C ALA A 11 2.97 19.95 -22.30
N GLN A 12 2.55 18.74 -21.94
CA GLN A 12 2.74 18.19 -20.62
C GLN A 12 4.23 18.18 -20.25
N GLN A 13 4.53 18.52 -19.00
CA GLN A 13 5.89 18.57 -18.48
C GLN A 13 6.11 17.41 -17.51
N ASP A 14 6.53 16.26 -18.04
CA ASP A 14 6.72 15.04 -17.23
C ASP A 14 7.77 15.21 -16.13
N TRP A 15 8.81 16.01 -16.41
CA TRP A 15 9.86 16.35 -15.43
C TRP A 15 9.30 16.97 -14.15
N ALA A 16 8.16 17.68 -14.21
CA ALA A 16 7.55 18.29 -13.03
C ALA A 16 6.91 17.23 -12.12
N ILE A 17 6.37 16.14 -12.71
CA ILE A 17 5.84 15.00 -11.95
C ILE A 17 6.99 14.27 -11.27
N ASP A 18 8.09 14.02 -11.98
CA ASP A 18 9.26 13.34 -11.42
C ASP A 18 9.92 14.17 -10.32
N GLN A 19 10.02 15.49 -10.50
CA GLN A 19 10.52 16.38 -9.47
C GLN A 19 9.65 16.35 -8.21
N GLU A 20 8.33 16.33 -8.36
CA GLU A 20 7.40 16.24 -7.23
C GLU A 20 7.54 14.91 -6.49
N ARG A 21 7.60 13.79 -7.23
CA ARG A 21 7.86 12.45 -6.65
C ARG A 21 9.15 12.42 -5.84
N LEU A 22 10.24 12.92 -6.41
CA LEU A 22 11.53 12.96 -5.74
C LEU A 22 11.49 13.80 -4.45
N ARG A 23 10.82 14.95 -4.46
CA ARG A 23 10.68 15.81 -3.28
C ARG A 23 9.85 15.13 -2.19
N HIS A 24 8.73 14.51 -2.58
CA HIS A 24 7.88 13.78 -1.67
C HIS A 24 8.61 12.59 -1.04
N ASP A 25 9.24 11.74 -1.85
CA ASP A 25 9.95 10.55 -1.36
C ASP A 25 11.14 10.97 -0.48
N GLN A 26 11.86 12.05 -0.82
CA GLN A 26 12.89 12.61 0.04
C GLN A 26 12.33 13.12 1.38
N ALA A 27 11.17 13.78 1.37
CA ALA A 27 10.53 14.23 2.61
C ALA A 27 10.17 13.04 3.49
N LEU A 28 9.58 11.98 2.93
CA LEU A 28 9.27 10.75 3.67
C LEU A 28 10.51 10.15 4.33
N HIS A 29 11.65 10.11 3.62
CA HIS A 29 12.90 9.62 4.21
C HIS A 29 13.48 10.51 5.32
N HIS A 30 13.03 11.76 5.45
CA HIS A 30 13.50 12.69 6.48
C HIS A 30 12.58 12.76 7.70
N ILE A 31 11.26 12.65 7.51
CA ILE A 31 10.28 12.84 8.59
C ILE A 31 9.36 11.64 8.83
N GLY A 32 9.37 10.64 7.95
CA GLY A 32 8.55 9.44 8.07
C GLY A 32 9.12 8.44 9.05
N GLU A 33 8.26 7.51 9.46
CA GLU A 33 8.66 6.30 10.19
C GLU A 33 8.72 5.11 9.23
N ASN A 34 9.52 4.09 9.56
CA ASN A 34 9.52 2.86 8.77
C ASN A 34 8.22 2.10 9.00
N ALA A 35 7.55 1.74 7.91
CA ALA A 35 6.36 0.89 7.94
C ALA A 35 6.56 -0.33 7.04
N LEU A 36 6.08 -1.49 7.50
CA LEU A 36 6.02 -2.70 6.69
C LEU A 36 4.71 -2.73 5.91
N PHE A 37 4.79 -2.84 4.59
CA PHE A 37 3.64 -2.98 3.71
C PHE A 37 3.52 -4.43 3.26
N ALA A 38 2.36 -5.02 3.53
CA ALA A 38 1.98 -6.30 2.95
C ALA A 38 1.03 -6.07 1.78
N LEU A 39 1.59 -6.19 0.57
CA LEU A 39 0.85 -6.09 -0.68
C LEU A 39 0.22 -7.44 -0.98
N MET A 40 -1.10 -7.53 -0.88
CA MET A 40 -1.84 -8.77 -0.99
C MET A 40 -2.02 -9.17 -2.46
N TRP A 41 -2.20 -10.47 -2.71
CA TRP A 41 -2.52 -10.93 -4.04
C TRP A 41 -3.95 -10.55 -4.44
N THR A 42 -4.14 -10.16 -5.70
CA THR A 42 -5.46 -9.85 -6.27
C THR A 42 -5.86 -10.87 -7.33
N ALA A 43 -7.16 -10.91 -7.66
CA ALA A 43 -7.66 -11.73 -8.76
C ALA A 43 -7.02 -11.37 -10.11
N ARG A 44 -6.70 -10.08 -10.32
CA ARG A 44 -6.03 -9.62 -11.55
C ARG A 44 -4.61 -10.18 -11.67
N ASP A 45 -3.91 -10.34 -10.56
CA ASP A 45 -2.57 -10.95 -10.57
C ASP A 45 -2.63 -12.43 -10.96
N HIS A 46 -3.65 -13.15 -10.49
CA HIS A 46 -3.90 -14.53 -10.91
C HIS A 46 -4.29 -14.62 -12.39
N GLU A 47 -5.16 -13.74 -12.89
CA GLU A 47 -5.51 -13.65 -14.32
C GLU A 47 -4.29 -13.35 -15.21
N ALA A 48 -3.33 -12.57 -14.69
CA ALA A 48 -2.04 -12.32 -15.32
C ALA A 48 -1.04 -13.48 -15.19
N GLY A 49 -1.41 -14.58 -14.52
CA GLY A 49 -0.57 -15.77 -14.35
C GLY A 49 0.57 -15.61 -13.35
N LEU A 50 0.51 -14.61 -12.46
CA LEU A 50 1.58 -14.31 -11.49
C LEU A 50 1.53 -15.20 -10.23
N VAL A 51 0.36 -15.78 -9.93
CA VAL A 51 0.15 -16.60 -8.73
C VAL A 51 -0.89 -17.69 -9.00
N GLY A 52 -0.70 -18.86 -8.38
CA GLY A 52 -1.68 -19.94 -8.38
C GLY A 52 -2.71 -19.82 -7.24
N LEU A 53 -3.76 -20.63 -7.32
CA LEU A 53 -4.71 -20.78 -6.21
C LEU A 53 -4.05 -21.51 -5.03
N CYS A 54 -4.43 -21.14 -3.82
CA CYS A 54 -3.97 -21.79 -2.60
C CYS A 54 -4.37 -23.27 -2.62
N THR A 55 -3.38 -24.16 -2.55
CA THR A 55 -3.57 -25.62 -2.58
C THR A 55 -4.48 -26.14 -1.46
N VAL A 56 -4.52 -25.47 -0.31
CA VAL A 56 -5.36 -25.85 0.83
C VAL A 56 -6.80 -25.36 0.65
N CYS A 57 -7.00 -24.13 0.19
CA CYS A 57 -8.35 -23.59 0.01
C CYS A 57 -9.02 -24.04 -1.30
N ALA A 58 -8.24 -24.38 -2.33
CA ALA A 58 -8.76 -24.78 -3.64
C ALA A 58 -9.05 -26.28 -3.76
N SER A 59 -8.46 -27.11 -2.88
CA SER A 59 -8.68 -28.57 -2.88
C SER A 59 -9.97 -29.00 -2.18
N ASP A 60 -10.61 -28.11 -1.42
CA ASP A 60 -11.84 -28.43 -0.71
C ASP A 60 -13.07 -28.33 -1.64
N ARG A 61 -13.83 -29.42 -1.72
CA ARG A 61 -15.05 -29.54 -2.54
C ARG A 61 -16.10 -28.49 -2.17
N ILE A 62 -16.15 -28.06 -0.90
CA ILE A 62 -17.05 -27.00 -0.42
C ILE A 62 -16.59 -25.62 -0.93
N SER A 63 -15.28 -25.38 -0.94
CA SER A 63 -14.70 -24.13 -1.43
C SER A 63 -14.85 -23.94 -2.93
N GLN A 64 -14.80 -25.02 -3.71
CA GLN A 64 -15.10 -24.99 -5.14
C GLN A 64 -16.57 -24.71 -5.43
N ALA A 65 -17.50 -25.23 -4.61
CA ALA A 65 -18.94 -25.08 -4.84
C ALA A 65 -19.47 -23.68 -4.48
N TYR A 66 -18.97 -23.07 -3.39
CA TYR A 66 -19.48 -21.79 -2.89
C TYR A 66 -18.55 -20.61 -3.16
N GLY A 67 -17.37 -20.87 -3.71
CA GLY A 67 -16.34 -19.85 -3.85
C GLY A 67 -16.10 -19.16 -2.51
N GLN A 68 -15.89 -19.94 -1.44
CA GLN A 68 -15.59 -19.48 -0.08
C GLN A 68 -14.46 -20.33 0.50
N ALA A 69 -13.49 -19.72 1.19
CA ALA A 69 -12.44 -20.50 1.84
C ALA A 69 -13.06 -21.37 2.94
N SER A 70 -12.67 -22.65 3.00
CA SER A 70 -13.20 -23.59 4.01
C SER A 70 -12.78 -23.27 5.44
N ARG A 71 -11.82 -22.35 5.62
CA ARG A 71 -11.40 -21.79 6.90
C ARG A 71 -11.42 -20.27 6.82
N ASN A 72 -11.97 -19.62 7.85
CA ASN A 72 -12.00 -18.15 7.95
C ASN A 72 -10.60 -17.52 8.01
N LYS A 73 -9.59 -18.26 8.51
CA LYS A 73 -8.20 -17.78 8.68
C LYS A 73 -7.22 -18.86 8.19
N CYS A 74 -6.96 -18.90 6.90
CA CYS A 74 -5.97 -19.84 6.35
C CYS A 74 -4.56 -19.26 6.46
N PRO A 75 -3.61 -19.94 7.12
CA PRO A 75 -2.24 -19.42 7.28
C PRO A 75 -1.44 -19.44 5.97
N ASN A 76 -1.92 -20.12 4.93
CA ASN A 76 -1.21 -20.20 3.64
C ASN A 76 -1.62 -19.11 2.65
N CYS A 77 -2.85 -18.59 2.74
CA CYS A 77 -3.37 -17.60 1.79
C CYS A 77 -3.81 -16.29 2.45
N PHE A 78 -3.83 -16.22 3.79
CA PHE A 78 -4.20 -15.01 4.52
C PHE A 78 -5.52 -14.41 4.01
N GLY A 79 -6.51 -15.25 3.75
CA GLY A 79 -7.83 -14.84 3.27
C GLY A 79 -7.94 -14.51 1.77
N THR A 80 -6.83 -14.39 1.03
CA THR A 80 -6.86 -14.02 -0.40
C THR A 80 -7.19 -15.17 -1.35
N ARG A 81 -7.06 -16.41 -0.88
CA ARG A 81 -7.15 -17.66 -1.68
C ARG A 81 -6.03 -17.89 -2.68
N PHE A 82 -5.03 -17.02 -2.74
CA PHE A 82 -3.85 -17.22 -3.57
C PHE A 82 -2.71 -17.81 -2.74
N GLU A 83 -1.84 -18.56 -3.40
CA GLU A 83 -0.70 -19.19 -2.74
C GLU A 83 0.23 -18.15 -2.09
N GLY A 84 0.59 -18.38 -0.82
CA GLY A 84 1.42 -17.48 -0.03
C GLY A 84 0.74 -16.17 0.39
N GLY A 85 -0.47 -15.90 -0.10
CA GLY A 85 -1.39 -14.83 0.29
C GLY A 85 -0.97 -13.37 0.08
N PHE A 86 0.32 -13.08 -0.07
CA PHE A 86 0.84 -11.76 -0.39
C PHE A 86 1.81 -11.80 -1.58
N ARG A 87 1.77 -10.73 -2.36
CA ARG A 87 2.63 -10.43 -3.51
C ARG A 87 3.99 -9.90 -3.07
N ALA A 88 4.00 -9.03 -2.05
CA ALA A 88 5.25 -8.51 -1.49
C ALA A 88 5.10 -8.10 -0.02
N LEU A 89 6.20 -8.19 0.72
CA LEU A 89 6.43 -7.55 2.02
C LEU A 89 7.59 -6.58 1.81
N ILE A 90 7.36 -5.29 2.00
CA ILE A 90 8.37 -4.25 1.77
C ILE A 90 8.38 -3.26 2.92
N VAL A 91 9.55 -2.71 3.25
CA VAL A 91 9.66 -1.66 4.26
C VAL A 91 9.90 -0.34 3.56
N ARG A 92 8.99 0.62 3.75
CA ARG A 92 9.10 1.97 3.18
C ARG A 92 8.83 3.02 4.24
N PRO A 93 9.44 4.21 4.13
CA PRO A 93 9.07 5.30 5.00
C PRO A 93 7.63 5.71 4.72
N ALA A 94 6.90 6.03 5.78
CA ALA A 94 5.56 6.52 5.69
C ALA A 94 5.31 7.60 6.75
N VAL A 95 4.45 8.55 6.42
CA VAL A 95 3.92 9.52 7.37
C VAL A 95 2.47 9.15 7.64
N PHE A 96 2.12 9.07 8.91
CA PHE A 96 0.77 8.82 9.38
C PHE A 96 0.23 10.12 10.00
N THR A 97 -1.02 10.47 9.70
CA THR A 97 -1.68 11.55 10.45
C THR A 97 -2.06 11.06 11.83
N ASP A 98 -1.92 11.91 12.84
CA ASP A 98 -2.54 11.65 14.13
C ASP A 98 -4.05 11.51 13.93
N ALA A 99 -4.62 10.38 14.34
CA ALA A 99 -6.06 10.19 14.29
C ALA A 99 -6.70 11.14 15.29
N ASP A 100 -7.54 12.06 14.82
CA ASP A 100 -8.49 12.72 15.71
C ASP A 100 -9.44 11.64 16.26
N ASP A 101 -9.50 11.51 17.59
CA ASP A 101 -10.44 10.65 18.33
C ASP A 101 -11.89 11.13 18.13
N SER A 102 -12.39 11.02 16.90
CA SER A 102 -13.77 11.33 16.56
C SER A 102 -14.64 10.10 16.79
N GLN A 103 -15.16 9.98 18.01
CA GLN A 103 -16.20 9.00 18.32
C GLN A 103 -17.48 9.36 17.57
N SER A 104 -17.93 8.48 16.66
CA SER A 104 -19.23 8.62 16.01
C SER A 104 -20.28 7.78 16.73
N PHE A 105 -21.36 8.42 17.19
CA PHE A 105 -22.50 7.72 17.77
C PHE A 105 -23.40 7.22 16.64
N THR A 106 -23.54 5.89 16.54
CA THR A 106 -24.50 5.27 15.62
C THR A 106 -25.61 4.57 16.42
N ALA A 107 -26.75 4.26 15.77
CA ALA A 107 -27.87 3.54 16.39
C ALA A 107 -27.52 2.12 16.88
N ARG A 108 -26.30 1.62 16.60
CA ARG A 108 -25.77 0.32 17.05
C ARG A 108 -24.68 0.45 18.15
N GLY A 109 -24.42 1.67 18.63
CA GLY A 109 -23.36 1.96 19.60
C GLY A 109 -22.30 2.92 19.07
N THR A 110 -21.29 3.19 19.89
CA THR A 110 -20.11 3.97 19.54
C THR A 110 -19.24 3.15 18.61
N VAL A 111 -19.05 3.61 17.37
CA VAL A 111 -18.09 2.99 16.45
C VAL A 111 -16.99 4.02 16.22
N ALA A 112 -15.79 3.68 16.63
CA ALA A 112 -14.58 4.47 16.39
C ALA A 112 -13.67 3.64 15.46
N PRO A 113 -13.95 3.56 14.15
CA PRO A 113 -12.90 3.19 13.23
C PRO A 113 -11.94 4.37 13.21
N GLN A 114 -10.85 4.28 13.95
CA GLN A 114 -9.75 5.24 13.83
C GLN A 114 -9.20 5.11 12.40
N GLU A 115 -9.71 5.95 11.49
CA GLU A 115 -9.16 6.10 10.16
C GLU A 115 -7.95 7.02 10.25
N VAL A 116 -6.79 6.48 9.90
CA VAL A 116 -5.53 7.20 9.82
C VAL A 116 -5.23 7.48 8.35
N HIS A 117 -4.79 8.68 8.02
CA HIS A 117 -4.24 8.94 6.69
C HIS A 117 -2.76 8.56 6.66
N LEU A 118 -2.35 7.93 5.56
CA LEU A 118 -0.98 7.51 5.30
C LEU A 118 -0.50 8.05 3.96
N GLU A 119 0.73 8.57 3.96
CA GLU A 119 1.50 8.92 2.78
C GLU A 119 2.77 8.07 2.72
N THR A 120 3.06 7.46 1.58
CA THR A 120 4.28 6.64 1.39
C THR A 120 4.77 6.66 -0.07
N THR A 121 5.92 6.05 -0.32
CA THR A 121 6.76 6.24 -1.52
C THR A 121 6.08 5.83 -2.82
N SER A 122 6.62 6.34 -3.93
CA SER A 122 6.07 6.16 -5.28
C SER A 122 6.47 4.86 -6.01
N ASP A 123 7.36 4.05 -5.43
CA ASP A 123 7.95 2.87 -6.05
C ASP A 123 7.08 1.60 -6.01
N PHE A 124 5.94 1.65 -5.33
CA PHE A 124 4.96 0.56 -5.28
C PHE A 124 3.52 1.08 -5.35
N ARG A 125 2.56 0.16 -5.51
CA ARG A 125 1.14 0.48 -5.52
C ARG A 125 0.40 -0.31 -4.47
N VAL A 126 -0.36 0.44 -3.67
CA VAL A 126 -1.29 -0.08 -2.68
C VAL A 126 -2.66 -0.34 -3.33
N HIS A 127 -3.29 -1.43 -2.91
CA HIS A 127 -4.67 -1.76 -3.22
C HIS A 127 -5.51 -1.85 -1.94
N SER A 128 -6.83 -1.81 -2.11
CA SER A 128 -7.73 -2.05 -0.99
C SER A 128 -7.56 -3.47 -0.49
N GLY A 129 -7.37 -3.63 0.82
CA GLY A 129 -7.12 -4.94 1.44
C GLY A 129 -5.64 -5.25 1.64
N ASP A 130 -4.74 -4.39 1.16
CA ASP A 130 -3.34 -4.40 1.61
C ASP A 130 -3.23 -3.98 3.07
N TYR A 131 -2.10 -4.27 3.69
CA TYR A 131 -1.85 -3.89 5.08
C TYR A 131 -0.60 -3.04 5.22
N ALA A 132 -0.62 -2.11 6.16
CA ALA A 132 0.55 -1.41 6.67
C ALA A 132 0.72 -1.74 8.16
N MET A 133 1.95 -1.99 8.59
CA MET A 133 2.28 -2.26 9.98
C MET A 133 3.30 -1.24 10.46
N ARG A 134 3.05 -0.67 11.63
CA ARG A 134 3.82 0.43 12.20
C ARG A 134 4.84 -0.05 13.22
N ALA A 135 5.85 0.78 13.49
CA ALA A 135 6.80 0.56 14.58
C ALA A 135 6.15 0.63 15.98
N THR A 136 4.89 1.08 16.08
CA THR A 136 4.08 1.00 17.31
C THR A 136 3.48 -0.38 17.55
N GLY A 137 3.57 -1.29 16.57
CA GLY A 137 2.94 -2.62 16.60
C GLY A 137 1.51 -2.65 16.04
N GLU A 138 0.94 -1.49 15.72
CA GLU A 138 -0.37 -1.38 15.07
C GLU A 138 -0.34 -1.98 13.67
N ARG A 139 -1.39 -2.74 13.33
CA ARG A 139 -1.61 -3.26 11.98
C ARG A 139 -2.85 -2.61 11.39
N LEU A 140 -2.69 -2.04 10.21
CA LEU A 140 -3.67 -1.20 9.58
C LEU A 140 -4.05 -1.80 8.23
N GLN A 141 -5.34 -1.95 7.96
CA GLN A 141 -5.82 -2.30 6.63
C GLN A 141 -5.93 -1.05 5.76
N LEU A 142 -5.25 -1.06 4.63
CA LEU A 142 -5.24 0.02 3.66
C LEU A 142 -6.50 0.01 2.80
N ARG A 143 -7.02 1.20 2.56
CA ARG A 143 -8.17 1.47 1.68
C ARG A 143 -7.68 1.84 0.29
N VAL A 144 -8.65 2.10 -0.59
CA VAL A 144 -8.37 2.56 -1.96
C VAL A 144 -7.54 3.85 -1.89
N PRO A 145 -6.36 3.89 -2.51
CA PRO A 145 -5.53 5.09 -2.51
C PRO A 145 -6.21 6.22 -3.28
N GLN A 146 -6.10 7.43 -2.74
CA GLN A 146 -6.47 8.67 -3.40
C GLN A 146 -5.43 8.97 -4.49
N ARG A 147 -5.90 9.12 -5.72
CA ARG A 147 -5.03 9.48 -6.85
C ARG A 147 -4.97 11.00 -6.99
N THR A 148 -3.81 11.56 -6.67
CA THR A 148 -3.53 12.98 -6.90
C THR A 148 -2.95 13.19 -8.29
N THR A 149 -3.47 14.20 -8.98
CA THR A 149 -3.00 14.63 -10.30
C THR A 149 -2.31 15.97 -10.20
N LEU A 150 -1.14 16.11 -10.81
CA LEU A 150 -0.42 17.36 -10.91
C LEU A 150 -0.70 18.02 -12.26
N ARG A 151 -1.17 19.26 -12.30
CA ARG A 151 -1.33 19.96 -13.59
C ARG A 151 0.02 20.47 -14.08
N THR A 152 0.60 19.81 -15.08
CA THR A 152 1.94 20.12 -15.62
C THR A 152 1.92 20.79 -17.01
N GLY A 153 0.75 21.23 -17.49
CA GLY A 153 0.60 21.86 -18.81
C GLY A 153 -0.75 22.56 -18.99
N PHE A 154 -1.01 23.08 -20.20
CA PHE A 154 -2.27 23.75 -20.54
C PHE A 154 -3.24 22.75 -21.20
N GLY A 155 -4.22 22.27 -20.45
CA GLY A 155 -5.22 21.30 -20.93
C GLY A 155 -6.01 20.68 -19.77
N THR A 156 -6.96 19.81 -20.10
CA THR A 156 -7.68 19.01 -19.10
C THR A 156 -6.78 17.87 -18.65
N PRO A 157 -6.39 17.78 -17.37
CA PRO A 157 -5.57 16.68 -16.89
C PRO A 157 -6.39 15.39 -16.85
N TYR A 158 -5.99 14.37 -17.60
CA TYR A 158 -6.48 13.01 -17.39
C TYR A 158 -5.60 12.31 -16.34
N GLN A 159 -6.22 11.56 -15.43
CA GLN A 159 -5.49 10.88 -14.34
C GLN A 159 -4.37 9.95 -14.83
N ARG A 160 -4.56 9.32 -15.99
CA ARG A 160 -3.58 8.42 -16.60
C ARG A 160 -2.29 9.16 -16.99
N GLU A 161 -2.40 10.43 -17.34
CA GLU A 161 -1.30 11.20 -17.90
C GLU A 161 -0.51 11.93 -16.81
N VAL A 162 -1.18 12.42 -15.76
CA VAL A 162 -0.56 13.35 -14.80
C VAL A 162 -0.62 12.93 -13.32
N ALA A 163 -0.82 11.64 -13.04
CA ALA A 163 -0.81 11.14 -11.67
C ALA A 163 0.60 11.20 -11.04
N THR A 164 0.70 11.77 -9.85
CA THR A 164 1.95 11.80 -9.08
C THR A 164 2.36 10.42 -8.56
N ALA A 165 1.42 9.48 -8.49
CA ALA A 165 1.65 8.05 -8.29
C ALA A 165 2.23 7.60 -6.93
N TYR A 166 2.66 8.52 -6.05
CA TYR A 166 2.88 8.16 -4.65
C TYR A 166 1.55 7.81 -3.95
N ASN A 167 1.65 7.03 -2.89
CA ASN A 167 0.47 6.44 -2.25
C ASN A 167 -0.03 7.39 -1.16
N LEU A 168 -1.18 8.01 -1.40
CA LEU A 168 -1.99 8.67 -0.38
C LEU A 168 -3.18 7.78 -0.09
N THR A 169 -3.28 7.20 1.09
CA THR A 169 -4.40 6.31 1.42
C THR A 169 -4.90 6.53 2.83
N ARG A 170 -6.08 5.98 3.09
CA ARG A 170 -6.60 5.84 4.44
C ARG A 170 -6.35 4.42 4.91
N ALA A 171 -6.13 4.28 6.20
CA ALA A 171 -5.89 3.01 6.84
C ALA A 171 -6.79 2.91 8.08
N ALA A 172 -7.28 1.71 8.37
CA ALA A 172 -8.08 1.44 9.56
C ALA A 172 -7.35 0.43 10.44
N VAL A 173 -7.31 0.67 11.75
CA VAL A 173 -6.73 -0.26 12.71
C VAL A 173 -7.48 -1.60 12.68
N GLU A 174 -6.72 -2.68 12.57
CA GLU A 174 -7.25 -4.04 12.59
C GLU A 174 -7.27 -4.61 14.01
N ASP A 175 -8.24 -5.49 14.26
CA ASP A 175 -8.32 -6.24 15.51
C ASP A 175 -7.14 -7.24 15.63
N PRO A 176 -6.60 -7.48 16.84
CA PRO A 176 -5.56 -8.48 17.08
C PRO A 176 -5.90 -9.89 16.59
N GLU A 177 -7.18 -10.26 16.51
CA GLU A 177 -7.61 -11.54 15.96
C GLU A 177 -7.65 -11.54 14.42
N SER A 178 -7.46 -10.41 13.75
CA SER A 178 -7.51 -10.32 12.29
C SER A 178 -6.39 -11.12 11.60
N VAL A 179 -6.55 -11.29 10.29
CA VAL A 179 -5.53 -11.90 9.44
C VAL A 179 -4.23 -11.08 9.45
N ALA A 180 -4.31 -9.77 9.70
CA ALA A 180 -3.15 -8.89 9.71
C ALA A 180 -2.08 -9.38 10.69
N TYR A 181 -2.48 -9.93 11.84
CA TYR A 181 -1.58 -10.45 12.88
C TYR A 181 -1.00 -11.84 12.58
N MET A 182 -1.46 -12.50 11.52
CA MET A 182 -0.84 -13.74 11.02
C MET A 182 0.23 -13.48 9.96
N LEU A 183 0.25 -12.29 9.35
CA LEU A 183 1.24 -11.92 8.34
C LEU A 183 2.61 -11.77 9.01
N PRO A 184 3.69 -12.28 8.41
CA PRO A 184 5.02 -12.19 8.98
C PRO A 184 5.55 -10.74 8.92
N PRO A 185 6.31 -10.29 9.93
CA PRO A 185 6.53 -10.95 11.22
C PRO A 185 5.23 -11.00 12.04
N ALA A 186 4.87 -12.17 12.56
CA ALA A 186 3.59 -12.38 13.26
C ALA A 186 3.64 -11.83 14.69
N GLU A 187 4.78 -11.98 15.36
CA GLU A 187 5.00 -11.43 16.69
C GLU A 187 5.18 -9.91 16.64
N THR A 188 4.47 -9.20 17.50
CA THR A 188 4.50 -7.73 17.54
C THR A 188 5.85 -7.20 17.98
N ASP A 189 6.52 -7.86 18.92
CA ASP A 189 7.83 -7.41 19.42
C ASP A 189 8.90 -7.47 18.32
N ASP A 190 8.90 -8.55 17.52
CA ASP A 190 9.79 -8.69 16.36
C ASP A 190 9.54 -7.58 15.32
N LEU A 191 8.26 -7.29 15.04
CA LEU A 191 7.86 -6.22 14.13
C LEU A 191 8.40 -4.86 14.60
N VAL A 192 8.19 -4.54 15.88
CA VAL A 192 8.63 -3.28 16.49
C VAL A 192 10.15 -3.18 16.44
N GLU A 193 10.88 -4.24 16.78
CA GLU A 193 12.35 -4.27 16.73
C GLU A 193 12.86 -4.02 15.31
N ILE A 194 12.28 -4.70 14.32
CA ILE A 194 12.64 -4.54 12.91
C ILE A 194 12.40 -3.10 12.46
N LEU A 195 11.20 -2.55 12.66
CA LEU A 195 10.84 -1.23 12.12
C LEU A 195 11.50 -0.07 12.86
N SER A 196 11.87 -0.28 14.12
CA SER A 196 12.60 0.71 14.93
C SER A 196 14.08 0.83 14.56
N ARG A 197 14.60 0.00 13.64
CA ARG A 197 15.95 0.15 13.10
C ARG A 197 16.11 1.57 12.55
N THR A 198 17.09 2.30 13.07
CA THR A 198 17.44 3.66 12.68
C THR A 198 18.96 3.84 12.69
N GLY A 199 19.46 4.83 11.94
CA GLY A 199 20.88 5.12 11.87
C GLY A 199 21.19 6.39 11.08
N ALA A 200 22.46 6.78 11.03
CA ALA A 200 22.92 7.93 10.24
C ALA A 200 22.77 7.72 8.72
N VAL A 201 22.68 6.45 8.29
CA VAL A 201 22.37 6.03 6.93
C VAL A 201 21.07 5.23 7.02
N PRO A 202 20.16 5.34 6.01
CA PRO A 202 18.97 4.51 5.98
C PRO A 202 19.31 3.02 6.15
N PRO A 203 18.70 2.34 7.13
CA PRO A 203 18.95 0.91 7.34
C PRO A 203 18.48 0.11 6.13
N SER A 204 19.18 -0.99 5.87
CA SER A 204 18.71 -1.99 4.90
C SER A 204 17.66 -2.88 5.55
N PHE A 205 16.63 -3.24 4.77
CA PHE A 205 15.60 -4.19 5.15
C PHE A 205 15.57 -5.43 4.24
N ALA A 206 16.61 -5.63 3.42
CA ALA A 206 16.68 -6.74 2.46
C ALA A 206 16.61 -8.13 3.13
N ASP A 207 16.89 -8.23 4.43
CA ASP A 207 16.74 -9.44 5.24
C ASP A 207 15.27 -9.77 5.57
N ILE A 208 14.38 -8.77 5.51
CA ILE A 208 12.95 -8.88 5.84
C ILE A 208 12.08 -8.81 4.59
N GLU A 209 12.51 -8.05 3.58
CA GLU A 209 11.72 -7.83 2.37
C GLU A 209 11.58 -9.11 1.53
N ILE A 210 10.33 -9.40 1.13
CA ILE A 210 10.00 -10.54 0.28
C ILE A 210 9.24 -10.01 -0.92
N ILE A 211 9.83 -10.13 -2.11
CA ILE A 211 9.20 -9.64 -3.35
C ILE A 211 8.95 -10.84 -4.26
N ARG A 212 7.67 -11.21 -4.45
CA ARG A 212 7.26 -12.35 -5.31
C ARG A 212 6.78 -11.91 -6.69
N ALA A 213 6.41 -10.65 -6.86
CA ALA A 213 5.99 -10.08 -8.13
C ALA A 213 6.29 -8.58 -8.20
N PRO A 214 6.09 -7.93 -9.37
CA PRO A 214 6.33 -6.49 -9.52
C PRO A 214 5.53 -5.67 -8.51
N LEU A 215 6.16 -4.68 -7.85
CA LEU A 215 5.51 -3.81 -6.85
C LEU A 215 4.46 -2.87 -7.45
N ILE A 216 4.65 -2.50 -8.73
CA ILE A 216 3.68 -1.79 -9.56
C ILE A 216 3.10 -2.83 -10.54
N PRO A 217 1.81 -3.20 -10.43
CA PRO A 217 1.21 -4.18 -11.31
C PRO A 217 1.32 -3.78 -12.78
N LEU A 218 1.51 -4.75 -13.67
CA LEU A 218 1.71 -4.49 -15.09
C LEU A 218 0.54 -3.74 -15.73
N TYR A 219 -0.70 -4.05 -15.31
CA TYR A 219 -1.91 -3.40 -15.79
C TYR A 219 -2.08 -1.94 -15.30
N GLU A 220 -1.22 -1.45 -14.41
CA GLU A 220 -1.20 -0.04 -13.98
C GLU A 220 -0.05 0.76 -14.60
N ARG A 221 0.81 0.11 -15.39
CA ARG A 221 1.90 0.77 -16.12
C ARG A 221 1.45 1.36 -17.45
N ASP A 222 0.29 0.90 -17.95
CA ASP A 222 -0.34 1.41 -19.16
C ASP A 222 -1.28 2.57 -18.87
#